data_AF-A0A428VV02-F1
#
_entry.id   AF-A0A428VV02-F1
#
_cell.length_a   1.000
_cell.length_b   1.000
_cell.length_c   1.000
_cell.angle_alpha   90.00
_cell.angle_beta   90.00
_cell.angle_gamma   90.00
#
_symmetry.space_group_name_H-M   'P 1'
#
loop_
_entity.id
_entity.type
_entity.pdbx_description
1 polymer ?
#
loop_
_entity_poly.entity_id
_entity_poly.type
_entity_poly.pdbx_seq_one_letter_code
_entity_poly.pdbx_strand_id
1 'polypeptide(L)'
;ILAATGLAVREIGGQHVYRTIVPFHTRVKSQWSNSVGWYVGGAPVEIPVARATDFDSALKLTHAALARNRSLSRMPITRVLRLLGSDFRPTSPDLYSIVSYVDARGVPGSDRWNDLRTYGLMRVSYGDQVCVWITRLHEGLQLACRYPDTDIARENMRLYVERLREFITSPKGSAR
;
A
#
# COMPACT_ATOMS: atom_id res chain seq x y z
N ILE A 1 6.02 -6.53 -1.77
CA ILE A 1 5.49 -5.16 -2.02
C ILE A 1 5.77 -4.24 -0.86
N LEU A 2 5.06 -4.32 0.27
CA LEU A 2 5.21 -3.34 1.36
C LEU A 2 6.63 -3.22 1.94
N ALA A 3 7.34 -4.34 2.11
CA ALA A 3 8.74 -4.32 2.54
C ALA A 3 9.65 -3.61 1.51
N ALA A 4 9.49 -3.91 0.22
CA ALA A 4 10.20 -3.26 -0.87
C ALA A 4 9.89 -1.75 -0.93
N THR A 5 8.62 -1.37 -0.75
CA THR A 5 8.22 0.03 -0.63
C THR A 5 8.94 0.73 0.53
N GLY A 6 8.98 0.10 1.71
CA GLY A 6 9.66 0.68 2.87
C GLY A 6 11.16 0.88 2.66
N LEU A 7 11.84 -0.06 2.00
CA LEU A 7 13.25 0.06 1.65
C LEU A 7 13.48 1.15 0.58
N ALA A 8 12.69 1.15 -0.50
CA ALA A 8 12.79 2.17 -1.55
C ALA A 8 12.57 3.59 -0.99
N VAL A 9 11.57 3.78 -0.12
CA VAL A 9 11.31 5.08 0.52
C VAL A 9 12.45 5.49 1.47
N ARG A 10 13.09 4.53 2.16
CA ARG A 10 14.28 4.80 2.97
C ARG A 10 15.45 5.24 2.08
N GLU A 11 15.69 4.57 0.95
CA GLU A 11 16.76 4.93 0.02
C GLU A 11 16.56 6.32 -0.57
N ILE A 12 15.32 6.67 -0.94
CA ILE A 12 14.99 7.95 -1.56
C ILE A 12 14.96 9.09 -0.53
N GLY A 13 14.32 8.88 0.62
CA GLY A 13 14.00 9.95 1.58
C GLY A 13 14.72 9.87 2.92
N GLY A 14 15.63 8.91 3.12
CA GLY A 14 16.43 8.73 4.33
C GLY A 14 15.65 8.32 5.60
N GLN A 15 14.35 8.03 5.49
CA GLN A 15 13.52 7.79 6.66
C GLN A 15 13.85 6.46 7.35
N HIS A 16 14.07 6.51 8.67
CA HIS A 16 14.38 5.31 9.46
C HIS A 16 13.16 4.42 9.75
N VAL A 17 11.96 5.01 9.72
CA VAL A 17 10.68 4.33 9.95
C VAL A 17 9.75 4.67 8.80
N TYR A 18 9.24 3.64 8.12
CA TYR A 18 8.23 3.80 7.09
C TYR A 18 6.84 3.71 7.72
N ARG A 19 5.99 4.72 7.47
CA ARG A 19 4.63 4.82 7.99
C ARG A 19 3.64 4.95 6.85
N THR A 20 2.57 4.17 6.89
CA THR A 20 1.48 4.23 5.90
C THR A 20 0.20 3.61 6.45
N ILE A 21 -0.91 3.77 5.73
CA ILE A 21 -2.13 3.01 5.98
C ILE A 21 -2.20 1.84 4.98
N VAL A 22 -2.44 0.64 5.50
CA VAL A 22 -2.66 -0.56 4.69
C VAL A 22 -4.13 -0.95 4.74
N PRO A 23 -4.83 -1.02 3.60
CA PRO A 23 -6.21 -1.49 3.55
C PRO A 23 -6.29 -3.00 3.80
N PHE A 24 -7.26 -3.42 4.61
CA PHE A 24 -7.61 -4.82 4.81
C PHE A 24 -9.09 -5.04 4.51
N HIS A 25 -9.41 -6.20 3.94
CA HIS A 25 -10.80 -6.63 3.86
C HIS A 25 -11.37 -6.87 5.26
N THR A 26 -12.59 -6.42 5.49
CA THR A 26 -13.34 -6.63 6.74
C THR A 26 -14.47 -7.64 6.56
N ARG A 27 -14.52 -8.36 5.43
CA ARG A 27 -15.39 -9.53 5.24
C ARG A 27 -14.92 -10.67 6.15
N VAL A 28 -15.58 -10.81 7.31
CA VAL A 28 -15.31 -11.86 8.31
C VAL A 28 -16.32 -13.01 8.29
N LYS A 29 -17.47 -12.85 7.62
CA LYS A 29 -18.54 -13.87 7.57
C LYS A 29 -18.84 -14.27 6.11
N SER A 30 -19.02 -15.57 5.87
CA SER A 30 -19.30 -16.15 4.55
C SER A 30 -20.57 -15.62 3.88
N GLN A 31 -21.58 -15.24 4.68
CA GLN A 31 -22.83 -14.69 4.16
C GLN A 31 -22.64 -13.39 3.35
N TRP A 32 -21.53 -12.68 3.58
CA TRP A 32 -21.19 -11.46 2.86
C TRP A 32 -20.20 -11.72 1.72
N SER A 33 -19.87 -12.95 1.35
CA SER A 33 -18.87 -13.21 0.31
C SER A 33 -19.31 -12.67 -1.06
N ASN A 34 -20.61 -12.72 -1.36
CA ASN A 34 -21.17 -12.31 -2.65
C ASN A 34 -21.89 -10.95 -2.61
N SER A 35 -21.79 -10.18 -1.51
CA SER A 35 -22.45 -8.87 -1.41
C SER A 35 -21.62 -7.75 -2.05
N VAL A 36 -22.29 -6.69 -2.48
CA VAL A 36 -21.68 -5.43 -2.91
C VAL A 36 -21.75 -4.43 -1.76
N GLY A 37 -20.63 -3.78 -1.45
CA GLY A 37 -20.57 -2.80 -0.37
C GLY A 37 -19.14 -2.47 0.05
N TRP A 38 -19.02 -1.54 1.00
CA TRP A 38 -17.73 -1.10 1.55
C TRP A 38 -17.27 -2.02 2.67
N TYR A 39 -16.43 -2.99 2.34
CA TYR A 39 -15.85 -3.96 3.30
C TYR A 39 -14.33 -3.83 3.41
N VAL A 40 -13.87 -2.58 3.49
CA VAL A 40 -12.44 -2.26 3.61
C VAL A 40 -12.25 -1.30 4.77
N GLY A 41 -11.24 -1.57 5.59
CA GLY A 41 -10.77 -0.65 6.61
C GLY A 41 -9.26 -0.51 6.57
N GLY A 42 -8.77 0.68 6.93
CA GLY A 42 -7.34 0.98 6.95
C GLY A 42 -6.72 0.66 8.31
N ALA A 43 -5.58 -0.03 8.31
CA ALA A 43 -4.75 -0.19 9.51
C ALA A 43 -3.49 0.67 9.36
N PRO A 44 -3.17 1.55 10.33
CA PRO A 44 -1.89 2.23 10.34
C PRO A 44 -0.78 1.23 10.61
N VAL A 45 0.32 1.34 9.89
CA VAL A 45 1.51 0.51 10.09
C VAL A 45 2.75 1.37 10.23
N GLU A 46 3.63 0.95 11.13
CA GLU A 46 4.96 1.51 11.30
C GLU A 46 5.98 0.38 11.14
N ILE A 47 6.92 0.55 10.21
CA ILE A 47 7.94 -0.45 9.89
C ILE A 47 9.30 0.20 10.14
N PRO A 48 10.10 -0.29 11.11
CA PRO A 48 11.41 0.28 11.42
C PRO A 48 12.45 -0.19 10.40
N VAL A 49 12.35 0.31 9.18
CA VAL A 49 13.15 -0.08 8.00
C VAL A 49 14.65 0.13 8.17
N ALA A 50 15.09 1.01 9.09
CA ALA A 50 16.50 1.14 9.44
C ALA A 50 17.10 -0.09 10.15
N ARG A 51 16.26 -0.96 10.73
CA ARG A 51 16.70 -2.20 11.37
C ARG A 51 16.85 -3.37 10.39
N ALA A 52 16.43 -3.19 9.14
CA ALA A 52 16.61 -4.20 8.11
C ALA A 52 18.05 -4.12 7.57
N THR A 53 18.75 -5.25 7.60
CA THR A 53 20.09 -5.44 7.02
C THR A 53 20.02 -5.95 5.59
N ASP A 54 18.88 -6.54 5.21
CA ASP A 54 18.61 -7.16 3.92
C ASP A 54 17.10 -7.18 3.64
N PHE A 55 16.70 -7.71 2.49
CA PHE A 55 15.29 -7.80 2.12
C PHE A 55 14.49 -8.75 3.02
N ASP A 56 15.08 -9.86 3.47
CA ASP A 56 14.39 -10.88 4.28
C ASP A 56 14.10 -10.37 5.70
N SER A 57 15.01 -9.62 6.31
CA SER A 57 14.79 -8.92 7.57
C SER A 57 13.72 -7.84 7.41
N ALA A 58 13.70 -7.10 6.31
CA ALA A 58 12.63 -6.14 6.00
C ALA A 58 11.26 -6.84 5.87
N LEU A 59 11.20 -8.01 5.22
CA LEU A 59 9.99 -8.84 5.13
C LEU A 59 9.49 -9.28 6.50
N LYS A 60 10.38 -9.78 7.37
CA LYS A 60 10.03 -10.18 8.75
C LYS A 60 9.48 -9.02 9.56
N LEU A 61 10.14 -7.86 9.51
CA LEU A 61 9.69 -6.64 10.19
C LEU A 61 8.32 -6.18 9.69
N THR A 62 8.12 -6.18 8.38
CA THR A 62 6.87 -5.80 7.73
C THR A 62 5.74 -6.76 8.10
N HIS A 63 5.99 -8.06 8.05
CA HIS A 63 5.01 -9.08 8.42
C HIS A 63 4.57 -8.93 9.88
N ALA A 64 5.53 -8.71 10.79
CA ALA A 64 5.22 -8.50 12.20
C ALA A 64 4.39 -7.22 12.43
N ALA A 65 4.69 -6.12 11.71
CA ALA A 65 3.91 -4.88 11.78
C ALA A 65 2.47 -5.07 11.28
N LEU A 66 2.30 -5.76 10.14
CA LEU A 66 0.97 -6.07 9.60
C LEU A 66 0.16 -6.96 10.56
N ALA A 67 0.78 -8.00 11.11
CA ALA A 67 0.11 -8.94 12.01
C ALA A 67 -0.39 -8.23 13.28
N ARG A 68 0.44 -7.37 13.90
CA ARG A 68 0.05 -6.59 15.09
C ARG A 68 -1.08 -5.61 14.82
N ASN A 69 -1.09 -4.98 13.65
CA ASN A 69 -1.99 -3.85 13.39
C ASN A 69 -3.25 -4.24 12.59
N ARG A 70 -3.33 -5.46 12.03
CA ARG A 70 -4.47 -5.92 11.21
C ARG A 70 -5.82 -5.70 11.88
N SER A 71 -5.94 -5.92 13.19
CA SER A 71 -7.18 -5.75 13.94
C SER A 71 -7.71 -4.31 13.92
N LEU A 72 -6.81 -3.32 13.78
CA LEU A 72 -7.16 -1.90 13.73
C LEU A 72 -8.00 -1.54 12.50
N SER A 73 -7.91 -2.32 11.41
CA SER A 73 -8.76 -2.13 10.23
C SER A 73 -10.27 -2.24 10.52
N ARG A 74 -10.65 -2.81 11.67
CA ARG A 74 -12.05 -2.97 12.08
C ARG A 74 -12.54 -1.81 12.96
N MET A 75 -11.66 -0.88 13.30
CA MET A 75 -12.01 0.25 14.15
C MET A 75 -12.76 1.33 13.36
N PRO A 76 -13.86 1.88 13.88
CA PRO A 76 -14.56 2.98 13.22
C PRO A 76 -13.68 4.23 13.20
N ILE A 77 -13.18 4.61 12.02
CA ILE A 77 -12.28 5.77 11.88
C ILE A 77 -12.89 7.06 12.44
N THR A 78 -14.20 7.25 12.28
CA THR A 78 -14.93 8.39 12.84
C THR A 78 -14.86 8.45 14.36
N ARG A 79 -14.86 7.30 15.05
CA ARG A 79 -14.66 7.23 16.50
C ARG A 79 -13.22 7.57 16.89
N VAL A 80 -12.25 7.04 16.15
CA VAL A 80 -10.82 7.29 16.39
C VAL A 80 -10.51 8.78 16.23
N LEU A 81 -10.92 9.41 15.13
CA LEU A 81 -10.70 10.83 14.87
C LEU A 81 -11.33 11.71 15.96
N ARG A 82 -12.55 11.38 16.40
CA ARG A 82 -13.19 12.09 17.51
C ARG A 82 -12.44 11.94 18.84
N LEU A 83 -11.84 10.78 19.09
CA LEU A 83 -11.04 10.54 20.30
C LEU A 83 -9.70 11.27 20.27
N LEU A 84 -9.08 11.39 19.09
CA LEU A 84 -7.87 12.19 18.90
C LEU A 84 -8.15 13.70 19.05
N GLY A 85 -9.37 14.14 18.76
CA GLY A 85 -9.78 15.53 18.98
C GLY A 85 -8.83 16.53 18.32
N SER A 86 -8.34 17.49 19.10
CA SER A 86 -7.42 18.54 18.64
C SER A 86 -6.00 18.06 18.33
N ASP A 87 -5.64 16.82 18.69
CA ASP A 87 -4.32 16.24 18.43
C ASP A 87 -4.19 15.78 16.98
N PHE A 88 -5.32 15.56 16.29
CA PHE A 88 -5.35 15.26 14.86
C PHE A 88 -5.66 16.50 14.04
N ARG A 89 -4.61 17.13 13.48
CA ARG A 89 -4.70 18.34 12.66
C ARG A 89 -4.25 18.05 11.23
N PRO A 90 -5.13 17.53 10.36
CA PRO A 90 -4.75 17.28 8.98
C PRO A 90 -4.47 18.61 8.26
N THR A 91 -3.30 18.72 7.66
CA THR A 91 -2.88 19.86 6.83
C THR A 91 -3.24 19.67 5.36
N SER A 92 -3.84 18.53 5.02
CA SER A 92 -4.11 18.08 3.66
C SER A 92 -5.44 17.35 3.57
N PRO A 93 -6.15 17.41 2.43
CA PRO A 93 -7.30 16.55 2.19
C PRO A 93 -6.92 15.06 2.17
N ASP A 94 -5.66 14.75 1.89
CA ASP A 94 -5.12 13.41 2.06
C ASP A 94 -4.64 13.22 3.50
N LEU A 95 -5.46 12.54 4.30
CA LEU A 95 -5.14 12.29 5.70
C LEU A 95 -3.91 11.39 5.89
N TYR A 96 -3.54 10.62 4.88
CA TYR A 96 -2.46 9.63 4.95
C TYR A 96 -2.06 9.08 3.57
N SER A 97 -0.83 8.56 3.49
CA SER A 97 -0.37 7.71 2.38
C SER A 97 -1.00 6.32 2.47
N ILE A 98 -1.20 5.68 1.31
CA ILE A 98 -1.73 4.32 1.23
C ILE A 98 -0.82 3.46 0.36
N VAL A 99 -0.59 2.21 0.78
CA VAL A 99 -0.08 1.15 -0.10
C VAL A 99 -1.09 0.01 -0.07
N SER A 100 -1.79 -0.18 -1.18
CA SER A 100 -2.79 -1.23 -1.36
C SER A 100 -2.24 -2.35 -2.24
N TYR A 101 -2.57 -3.59 -1.87
CA TYR A 101 -2.31 -4.76 -2.70
C TYR A 101 -3.59 -5.59 -2.81
N VAL A 102 -3.93 -6.01 -4.03
CA VAL A 102 -5.03 -6.95 -4.28
C VAL A 102 -4.58 -8.01 -5.27
N ASP A 103 -4.96 -9.27 -5.01
CA ASP A 103 -4.85 -10.34 -5.98
C ASP A 103 -6.19 -10.51 -6.69
N ALA A 104 -6.26 -10.02 -7.92
CA ALA A 104 -7.51 -9.97 -8.68
C ALA A 104 -7.75 -11.23 -9.53
N ARG A 105 -6.80 -12.18 -9.56
CA ARG A 105 -6.91 -13.43 -10.32
C ARG A 105 -8.04 -14.34 -9.84
N GLY A 106 -8.50 -14.14 -8.60
CA GLY A 106 -9.67 -14.83 -8.05
C GLY A 106 -11.02 -14.21 -8.44
N VAL A 107 -11.03 -13.07 -9.14
CA VAL A 107 -12.27 -12.43 -9.58
C VAL A 107 -12.84 -13.20 -10.79
N PRO A 108 -14.13 -13.56 -10.79
CA PRO A 108 -14.75 -14.23 -11.94
C PRO A 108 -14.57 -13.44 -13.25
N GLY A 109 -14.11 -14.11 -14.30
CA GLY A 109 -13.84 -13.51 -15.61
C GLY A 109 -12.53 -12.71 -15.71
N SER A 110 -11.70 -12.71 -14.66
CA SER A 110 -10.40 -12.01 -14.66
C SER A 110 -9.41 -12.56 -15.70
N ASP A 111 -9.58 -13.80 -16.14
CA ASP A 111 -8.83 -14.44 -17.21
C ASP A 111 -8.95 -13.74 -18.57
N ARG A 112 -10.05 -13.00 -18.80
CA ARG A 112 -10.31 -12.27 -20.05
C ARG A 112 -9.91 -10.80 -19.99
N TRP A 113 -9.44 -10.32 -18.86
CA TRP A 113 -9.21 -8.88 -18.64
C TRP A 113 -8.15 -8.29 -19.56
N ASN A 114 -7.11 -9.05 -19.92
CA ASN A 114 -6.11 -8.61 -20.89
C ASN A 114 -6.71 -8.40 -22.29
N ASP A 115 -7.48 -9.38 -22.78
CA ASP A 115 -8.14 -9.30 -24.09
C ASP A 115 -9.16 -8.15 -24.15
N LEU A 116 -9.84 -7.92 -23.04
CA LEU A 116 -10.81 -6.84 -22.87
C LEU A 116 -10.17 -5.48 -22.56
N ARG A 117 -8.84 -5.41 -22.42
CA ARG A 117 -8.10 -4.20 -22.02
C ARG A 117 -8.67 -3.58 -20.74
N THR A 118 -8.91 -4.41 -19.73
CA THR A 118 -9.41 -3.97 -18.42
C THR A 118 -8.27 -3.36 -17.60
N TYR A 119 -8.47 -2.16 -17.07
CA TYR A 119 -7.52 -1.51 -16.16
C TYR A 119 -8.24 -0.66 -15.13
N GLY A 120 -7.59 -0.46 -13.97
CA GLY A 120 -8.09 0.43 -12.94
C GLY A 120 -8.01 1.88 -13.36
N LEU A 121 -9.12 2.61 -13.24
CA LEU A 121 -9.15 4.07 -13.33
C LEU A 121 -9.10 4.65 -11.92
N MET A 122 -8.27 5.68 -11.76
CA MET A 122 -8.19 6.45 -10.52
C MET A 122 -8.72 7.84 -10.75
N ARG A 123 -9.42 8.36 -9.74
CA ARG A 123 -9.79 9.77 -9.72
C ARG A 123 -8.53 10.62 -9.55
N VAL A 124 -8.40 11.67 -10.37
CA VAL A 124 -7.45 12.75 -10.13
C VAL A 124 -8.03 13.63 -9.02
N SER A 125 -7.27 13.82 -7.94
CA SER A 125 -7.64 14.66 -6.81
C SER A 125 -6.42 15.40 -6.28
N TYR A 126 -6.65 16.61 -5.79
CA TYR A 126 -5.64 17.38 -5.08
C TYR A 126 -5.24 16.68 -3.78
N GLY A 127 -3.95 16.73 -3.46
CA GLY A 127 -3.40 16.19 -2.23
C GLY A 127 -1.88 16.18 -2.23
N ASP A 128 -1.30 16.09 -1.04
CA ASP A 128 0.15 16.13 -0.81
C ASP A 128 0.75 14.76 -0.45
N GLN A 129 -0.09 13.71 -0.40
CA GLN A 129 0.34 12.35 -0.06
C GLN A 129 0.48 11.48 -1.31
N VAL A 130 1.31 10.44 -1.19
CA VAL A 130 1.44 9.38 -2.19
C VAL A 130 0.52 8.21 -1.83
N CYS A 131 -0.32 7.80 -2.77
CA CYS A 131 -1.11 6.57 -2.68
C CYS A 131 -0.74 5.63 -3.83
N VAL A 132 -0.47 4.37 -3.50
CA VAL A 132 -0.08 3.34 -4.47
C VAL A 132 -1.04 2.16 -4.38
N TRP A 133 -1.52 1.71 -5.52
CA TRP A 133 -2.34 0.50 -5.67
C TRP A 133 -1.62 -0.49 -6.57
N ILE A 134 -1.39 -1.67 -6.03
CA ILE A 134 -0.76 -2.78 -6.73
C ILE A 134 -1.82 -3.87 -6.93
N THR A 135 -2.14 -4.17 -8.18
CA THR A 135 -3.08 -5.21 -8.57
C THR A 135 -2.31 -6.35 -9.22
N ARG A 136 -2.41 -7.55 -8.65
CA ARG A 136 -1.92 -8.77 -9.30
C ARG A 136 -2.98 -9.30 -10.25
N LEU A 137 -2.60 -9.37 -11.51
CA LEU A 137 -3.35 -9.90 -12.65
C LEU A 137 -2.69 -11.21 -13.11
N HIS A 138 -3.26 -11.87 -14.11
CA HIS A 138 -2.68 -13.10 -14.67
C HIS A 138 -1.36 -12.81 -15.42
N GLU A 139 -1.25 -11.62 -16.00
CA GLU A 139 -0.13 -11.17 -16.83
C GLU A 139 1.00 -10.55 -16.00
N GLY A 140 0.75 -10.24 -14.72
CA GLY A 140 1.75 -9.65 -13.84
C GLY A 140 1.18 -8.70 -12.80
N LEU A 141 1.95 -7.66 -12.48
CA LEU A 141 1.57 -6.63 -11.52
C LEU A 141 1.28 -5.32 -12.26
N GLN A 142 0.07 -4.80 -12.09
CA GLN A 142 -0.28 -3.44 -12.47
C GLN A 142 -0.08 -2.52 -11.26
N LEU A 143 0.63 -1.40 -11.46
CA LEU A 143 0.79 -0.35 -10.46
C LEU A 143 0.07 0.90 -10.95
N ALA A 144 -0.80 1.42 -10.10
CA ALA A 144 -1.40 2.74 -10.26
C ALA A 144 -1.03 3.57 -9.04
N CYS A 145 -0.69 4.84 -9.23
CA CYS A 145 -0.37 5.73 -8.12
C CYS A 145 -0.94 7.13 -8.32
N ARG A 146 -1.17 7.80 -7.19
CA ARG A 146 -1.52 9.21 -7.12
C ARG A 146 -0.49 9.89 -6.23
N TYR A 147 0.04 11.01 -6.69
CA TYR A 147 1.08 11.79 -6.02
C TYR A 147 0.93 13.27 -6.41
N PRO A 148 1.55 14.20 -5.68
CA PRO A 148 1.48 15.63 -5.98
C PRO A 148 2.04 15.93 -7.38
N ASP A 149 1.42 16.84 -8.14
CA ASP A 149 1.92 17.22 -9.47
C ASP A 149 3.08 18.22 -9.36
N THR A 150 4.24 17.72 -8.91
CA THR A 150 5.49 18.48 -8.80
C THR A 150 6.63 17.68 -9.41
N ASP A 151 7.68 18.37 -9.86
CA ASP A 151 8.86 17.71 -10.45
C ASP A 151 9.55 16.77 -9.46
N ILE A 152 9.64 17.18 -8.19
CA ILE A 152 10.20 16.36 -7.10
C ILE A 152 9.38 15.07 -6.92
N ALA A 153 8.05 15.15 -6.91
CA ALA A 153 7.21 13.97 -6.76
C ALA A 153 7.31 13.05 -7.99
N ARG A 154 7.38 13.61 -9.20
CA ARG A 154 7.57 12.85 -10.44
C ARG A 154 8.90 12.09 -10.44
N GLU A 155 9.98 12.75 -10.05
CA GLU A 155 11.31 12.14 -9.93
C GLU A 155 11.32 11.02 -8.87
N ASN A 156 10.83 11.31 -7.67
CA ASN A 156 10.78 10.33 -6.58
C ASN A 156 9.91 9.13 -6.93
N MET A 157 8.78 9.33 -7.62
CA MET A 157 7.92 8.22 -8.04
C MET A 157 8.55 7.36 -9.14
N ARG A 158 9.34 7.95 -10.05
CA ARG A 158 10.14 7.19 -11.01
C ARG A 158 11.14 6.28 -10.30
N LEU A 159 11.93 6.84 -9.39
CA LEU A 159 12.91 6.09 -8.58
C LEU A 159 12.23 5.01 -7.74
N TYR A 160 11.08 5.33 -7.14
CA TYR A 160 10.29 4.39 -6.35
C TYR A 160 9.86 3.17 -7.19
N VAL A 161 9.33 3.37 -8.40
CA VAL A 161 8.90 2.28 -9.28
C VAL A 161 10.08 1.42 -9.75
N GLU A 162 11.22 2.05 -10.06
CA GLU A 162 12.46 1.35 -10.43
C GLU A 162 12.94 0.44 -9.29
N ARG A 163 13.07 0.97 -8.07
CA ARG A 163 13.48 0.18 -6.90
C ARG A 163 12.48 -0.89 -6.52
N LEU A 164 11.19 -0.57 -6.57
CA LEU A 164 10.15 -1.56 -6.33
C LEU A 164 10.26 -2.73 -7.31
N ARG A 165 10.50 -2.45 -8.60
CA ARG A 165 10.73 -3.49 -9.62
C ARG A 165 11.96 -4.32 -9.26
N GLU A 166 13.10 -3.70 -8.98
CA GLU A 166 14.35 -4.40 -8.62
C GLU A 166 14.16 -5.38 -7.45
N PHE A 167 13.49 -4.96 -6.38
CA PHE A 167 13.22 -5.83 -5.23
C PHE A 167 12.25 -6.98 -5.55
N ILE A 168 11.28 -6.77 -6.45
CA ILE A 168 10.29 -7.79 -6.80
C ILE A 168 10.87 -8.80 -7.79
N THR A 169 11.68 -8.36 -8.75
CA THR A 169 12.24 -9.21 -9.81
C THR A 169 13.59 -9.81 -9.45
N SER A 170 14.24 -9.34 -8.37
CA SER A 170 15.49 -9.94 -7.92
C SER A 170 15.30 -11.42 -7.60
N PRO A 171 16.18 -12.31 -8.10
CA PRO A 171 16.19 -13.70 -7.68
C PRO A 171 16.34 -13.76 -6.16
N LYS A 172 15.52 -14.57 -5.49
CA LYS A 172 15.71 -14.86 -4.06
C LYS A 172 17.12 -15.45 -3.89
N GLY A 173 18.03 -14.70 -3.24
CA GLY A 173 19.33 -15.24 -2.82
C GLY A 173 20.60 -14.47 -3.22
N SER A 174 20.52 -13.29 -3.84
CA SER A 174 21.72 -12.45 -4.00
C SER A 174 21.88 -11.50 -2.80
N ALA A 175 22.16 -12.07 -1.63
CA ALA A 175 22.88 -11.33 -0.60
C ALA A 175 24.31 -11.13 -1.10
N ARG A 176 24.74 -9.88 -1.23
CA ARG A 176 26.16 -9.56 -1.11
C ARG A 176 26.46 -9.31 0.36
#